data_AF-A0A0G0YIU6-F1
#
_entry.id   AF-A0A0G0YIU6-F1
#
_cell.length_a   1.000
_cell.length_b   1.000
_cell.length_c   1.000
_cell.angle_alpha   90.00
_cell.angle_beta   90.00
_cell.angle_gamma   90.00
#
_symmetry.space_group_name_H-M   'P 1'
#
loop_
_entity.id
_entity.type
_entity.pdbx_description
1 polymer ?
#
loop_
_entity_poly.entity_id
_entity_poly.type
_entity_poly.pdbx_seq_one_letter_code
_entity_poly.pdbx_strand_id
1 'polypeptide(L)'
;MDTKLKQAIVEAKHYVYQIHDCCHNSVHVEAVVSFAERIAKNHPGVRKDVVEVAAWWHDVGRLYSEDHEEISASMAQKALRKIGIEPEFCHEVYRAIVNHRYSMQPDTLEGEIIRDADKLDFLSPKRWRCCLGARDPSHLGVIVDVLPKLRDEVLHLSSSRKIYDEIYPEFIQFVEKMPSSIEGFRRIREEVLNFNYNSEFDCVAEA
;
A
#
# COMPACT_ATOMS: atom_id res chain seq x y z
N MET A 1 -18.27 6.43 -10.93
CA MET A 1 -17.31 5.59 -11.68
C MET A 1 -18.02 4.95 -12.86
N ASP A 2 -17.43 5.10 -14.06
CA ASP A 2 -17.84 4.51 -15.33
C ASP A 2 -18.02 2.98 -15.20
N THR A 3 -19.06 2.43 -15.81
CA THR A 3 -19.38 1.00 -15.84
C THR A 3 -18.21 0.16 -16.39
N LYS A 4 -17.44 0.68 -17.36
CA LYS A 4 -16.25 0.01 -17.89
C LYS A 4 -15.13 -0.09 -16.84
N LEU A 5 -14.87 0.99 -16.09
CA LEU A 5 -13.84 0.96 -15.05
C LEU A 5 -14.18 -0.04 -13.94
N LYS A 6 -15.47 -0.16 -13.58
CA LYS A 6 -15.95 -1.22 -12.67
C LYS A 6 -15.64 -2.61 -13.20
N GLN A 7 -15.83 -2.85 -14.50
CA GLN A 7 -15.49 -4.12 -15.12
C GLN A 7 -13.99 -4.43 -15.00
N ALA A 8 -13.12 -3.45 -15.24
CA ALA A 8 -11.67 -3.63 -15.07
C ALA A 8 -11.29 -3.92 -13.61
N ILE A 9 -11.94 -3.29 -12.63
CA ILE A 9 -11.71 -3.57 -11.20
C ILE A 9 -12.20 -4.98 -10.82
N VAL A 10 -13.34 -5.43 -11.35
CA VAL A 10 -13.81 -6.81 -11.14
C VAL A 10 -12.80 -7.81 -11.68
N GLU A 11 -12.22 -7.54 -12.85
CA GLU A 11 -11.15 -8.38 -13.41
C GLU A 11 -9.89 -8.38 -12.53
N ALA A 12 -9.45 -7.21 -12.05
CA ALA A 12 -8.33 -7.09 -11.10
C ALA A 12 -8.57 -7.93 -9.84
N LYS A 13 -9.76 -7.83 -9.25
CA LYS A 13 -10.15 -8.61 -8.07
C LYS A 13 -10.01 -10.11 -8.29
N HIS A 14 -10.41 -10.61 -9.46
CA HIS A 14 -10.25 -12.04 -9.76
C HIS A 14 -8.79 -12.49 -9.68
N TYR A 15 -7.83 -11.65 -10.10
CA TYR A 15 -6.40 -11.94 -9.94
C TYR A 15 -5.96 -11.80 -8.49
N VAL A 16 -6.33 -10.70 -7.83
CA VAL A 16 -5.95 -10.40 -6.44
C VAL A 16 -6.37 -11.52 -5.48
N TYR A 17 -7.55 -12.11 -5.64
CA TYR A 17 -8.01 -13.23 -4.80
C TYR A 17 -7.26 -14.56 -5.07
N GLN A 18 -6.41 -14.64 -6.11
CA GLN A 18 -5.53 -15.79 -6.35
C GLN A 18 -4.15 -15.62 -5.68
N ILE A 19 -3.84 -14.44 -5.13
CA ILE A 19 -2.58 -14.21 -4.42
C ILE A 19 -2.69 -14.82 -3.01
N HIS A 20 -1.92 -15.87 -2.76
CA HIS A 20 -1.92 -16.61 -1.49
C HIS A 20 -0.82 -16.19 -0.51
N ASP A 21 0.03 -15.24 -0.90
CA ASP A 21 1.03 -14.69 0.00
C ASP A 21 0.36 -13.92 1.16
N CYS A 22 0.88 -14.10 2.37
CA CYS A 22 0.28 -13.52 3.56
C CYS A 22 0.46 -11.99 3.66
N CYS A 23 1.42 -11.43 2.90
CA CYS A 23 1.74 -10.00 2.86
C CYS A 23 1.03 -9.23 1.75
N HIS A 24 0.77 -9.86 0.60
CA HIS A 24 0.31 -9.18 -0.62
C HIS A 24 -1.05 -9.70 -1.13
N ASN A 25 -1.78 -10.49 -0.34
CA ASN A 25 -3.11 -10.97 -0.69
C ASN A 25 -4.16 -9.84 -0.78
N SER A 26 -5.42 -10.21 -1.02
CA SER A 26 -6.54 -9.27 -1.12
C SER A 26 -6.69 -8.31 0.06
N VAL A 27 -6.30 -8.71 1.28
CA VAL A 27 -6.36 -7.84 2.47
C VAL A 27 -5.42 -6.66 2.33
N HIS A 28 -4.23 -6.89 1.76
CA HIS A 28 -3.27 -5.85 1.45
C HIS A 28 -3.83 -4.91 0.38
N VAL A 29 -4.24 -5.44 -0.77
CA VAL A 29 -4.74 -4.61 -1.88
C VAL A 29 -5.95 -3.76 -1.47
N GLU A 30 -6.89 -4.33 -0.71
CA GLU A 30 -8.04 -3.58 -0.17
C GLU A 30 -7.63 -2.42 0.74
N ALA A 31 -6.60 -2.61 1.57
CA ALA A 31 -6.06 -1.57 2.42
C ALA A 31 -5.36 -0.48 1.60
N VAL A 32 -4.57 -0.86 0.59
CA VAL A 32 -3.91 0.07 -0.34
C VAL A 32 -4.94 0.93 -1.06
N VAL A 33 -6.03 0.34 -1.57
CA VAL A 33 -7.13 1.10 -2.20
C VAL A 33 -7.71 2.14 -1.22
N SER A 34 -7.95 1.74 0.04
CA SER A 34 -8.48 2.66 1.05
C SER A 34 -7.52 3.80 1.39
N PHE A 35 -6.21 3.52 1.52
CA PHE A 35 -5.21 4.55 1.77
C PHE A 35 -5.04 5.47 0.56
N ALA A 36 -4.99 4.93 -0.66
CA ALA A 36 -4.89 5.70 -1.88
C ALA A 36 -6.06 6.68 -2.03
N GLU A 37 -7.29 6.24 -1.74
CA GLU A 37 -8.46 7.12 -1.70
C GLU A 37 -8.35 8.23 -0.64
N ARG A 38 -7.84 7.92 0.56
CA ARG A 38 -7.63 8.92 1.63
C ARG A 38 -6.59 9.96 1.23
N ILE A 39 -5.47 9.52 0.65
CA ILE A 39 -4.41 10.40 0.17
C ILE A 39 -4.97 11.29 -0.95
N ALA A 40 -5.58 10.71 -1.99
CA ALA A 40 -6.10 11.43 -3.16
C ALA A 40 -7.16 12.49 -2.83
N LYS A 41 -7.86 12.39 -1.69
CA LYS A 41 -8.79 13.44 -1.22
C LYS A 41 -8.09 14.76 -0.89
N ASN A 42 -6.81 14.72 -0.54
CA ASN A 42 -6.01 15.88 -0.16
C ASN A 42 -5.28 16.54 -1.33
N HIS A 43 -5.41 16.01 -2.55
CA HIS A 43 -4.69 16.48 -3.74
C HIS A 43 -5.65 16.92 -4.84
N PRO A 44 -5.96 18.23 -4.93
CA PRO A 44 -6.72 18.78 -6.05
C PRO A 44 -6.01 18.52 -7.38
N GLY A 45 -6.75 18.12 -8.41
CA GLY A 45 -6.19 17.84 -9.74
C GLY A 45 -5.80 16.38 -9.99
N VAL A 46 -5.74 15.54 -8.95
CA VAL A 46 -5.51 14.10 -9.10
C VAL A 46 -6.71 13.42 -9.77
N ARG A 47 -6.40 12.53 -10.72
CA ARG A 47 -7.36 11.64 -11.37
C ARG A 47 -7.69 10.47 -10.45
N LYS A 48 -8.69 10.65 -9.58
CA LYS A 48 -9.11 9.64 -8.58
C LYS A 48 -9.53 8.30 -9.20
N ASP A 49 -10.06 8.33 -10.42
CA ASP A 49 -10.37 7.16 -11.22
C ASP A 49 -9.11 6.38 -11.65
N VAL A 50 -8.04 7.07 -12.02
CA VAL A 50 -6.73 6.46 -12.28
C VAL A 50 -6.17 5.83 -11.01
N VAL A 51 -6.23 6.55 -9.87
CA VAL A 51 -5.76 6.04 -8.57
C VAL A 51 -6.51 4.78 -8.15
N GLU A 52 -7.85 4.77 -8.20
CA GLU A 52 -8.65 3.61 -7.79
C GLU A 52 -8.32 2.39 -8.65
N VAL A 53 -8.26 2.55 -9.98
CA VAL A 53 -7.92 1.46 -10.89
C VAL A 53 -6.48 0.99 -10.65
N ALA A 54 -5.51 1.91 -10.56
CA ALA A 54 -4.11 1.57 -10.34
C ALA A 54 -3.90 0.80 -9.03
N ALA A 55 -4.56 1.20 -7.94
CA ALA A 55 -4.47 0.52 -6.66
C ALA A 55 -4.96 -0.93 -6.72
N TRP A 56 -6.04 -1.22 -7.45
CA TRP A 56 -6.52 -2.61 -7.62
C TRP A 56 -5.58 -3.48 -8.47
N TRP A 57 -4.82 -2.87 -9.38
CA TRP A 57 -3.96 -3.59 -10.31
C TRP A 57 -2.49 -3.68 -9.90
N HIS A 58 -2.01 -2.83 -8.98
CA HIS A 58 -0.57 -2.62 -8.75
C HIS A 58 0.24 -3.90 -8.47
N ASP A 59 -0.37 -4.85 -7.76
CA ASP A 59 0.28 -6.09 -7.31
C ASP A 59 -0.15 -7.35 -8.10
N VAL A 60 -1.02 -7.22 -9.11
CA VAL A 60 -1.53 -8.37 -9.90
C VAL A 60 -0.40 -9.16 -10.57
N GLY A 61 0.68 -8.50 -10.98
CA GLY A 61 1.85 -9.11 -11.60
C GLY A 61 2.60 -10.10 -10.70
N ARG A 62 2.38 -10.08 -9.37
CA ARG A 62 3.01 -11.01 -8.42
C ARG A 62 2.61 -12.47 -8.65
N LEU A 63 1.51 -12.73 -9.35
CA LEU A 63 1.14 -14.07 -9.80
C LEU A 63 2.14 -14.68 -10.79
N TYR A 64 2.99 -13.86 -11.41
CA TYR A 64 3.85 -14.25 -12.52
C TYR A 64 5.33 -14.02 -12.27
N SER A 65 5.71 -13.01 -11.48
CA SER A 65 7.11 -12.66 -11.20
C SER A 65 7.23 -11.83 -9.93
N GLU A 66 8.40 -11.88 -9.30
CA GLU A 66 8.80 -10.91 -8.26
C GLU A 66 9.00 -9.50 -8.86
N ASP A 67 9.44 -9.43 -10.11
CA ASP A 67 9.50 -8.20 -10.91
C ASP A 67 8.13 -7.87 -11.52
N HIS A 68 7.17 -7.59 -10.64
CA HIS A 68 5.75 -7.51 -10.95
C HIS A 68 5.29 -6.15 -11.48
N GLU A 69 6.01 -5.05 -11.26
CA GLU A 69 5.52 -3.70 -11.51
C GLU A 69 5.16 -3.47 -12.99
N GLU A 70 6.07 -3.86 -13.90
CA GLU A 70 5.86 -3.79 -15.35
C GLU A 70 4.72 -4.72 -15.79
N ILE A 71 4.64 -5.91 -15.20
CA ILE A 71 3.61 -6.91 -15.52
C ILE A 71 2.24 -6.38 -15.10
N SER A 72 2.10 -5.88 -13.88
CA SER A 72 0.89 -5.26 -13.33
C SER A 72 0.43 -4.09 -14.20
N ALA A 73 1.34 -3.17 -14.53
CA ALA A 73 1.04 -2.01 -15.36
C ALA A 73 0.57 -2.42 -16.77
N SER A 74 1.27 -3.36 -17.40
CA SER A 74 0.93 -3.88 -18.72
C SER A 74 -0.40 -4.63 -18.72
N MET A 75 -0.69 -5.43 -17.69
CA MET A 75 -1.96 -6.15 -17.54
C MET A 75 -3.13 -5.19 -17.36
N ALA A 76 -2.99 -4.17 -16.50
CA ALA A 76 -4.00 -3.13 -16.32
C ALA A 76 -4.30 -2.41 -17.63
N GLN A 77 -3.25 -1.96 -18.33
CA GLN A 77 -3.40 -1.28 -19.63
C GLN A 77 -4.11 -2.16 -20.66
N LYS A 78 -3.75 -3.45 -20.73
CA LYS A 78 -4.38 -4.41 -21.66
C LYS A 78 -5.85 -4.65 -21.32
N ALA A 79 -6.19 -4.81 -20.04
CA ALA A 79 -7.56 -5.01 -19.58
C ALA A 79 -8.45 -3.80 -19.92
N LEU A 80 -7.95 -2.59 -19.68
CA LEU A 80 -8.65 -1.33 -19.99
C LEU A 80 -8.84 -1.14 -21.51
N ARG A 81 -7.81 -1.39 -22.33
CA ARG A 81 -7.92 -1.31 -23.79
C ARG A 81 -8.94 -2.30 -24.35
N LYS A 82 -8.96 -3.53 -23.81
CA LYS A 82 -9.88 -4.60 -24.25
C LYS A 82 -11.36 -4.20 -24.08
N ILE A 83 -11.67 -3.39 -23.07
CA ILE A 83 -13.04 -2.89 -22.82
C ILE A 83 -13.31 -1.52 -23.44
N GLY A 84 -12.38 -1.04 -24.29
CA GLY A 84 -12.52 0.20 -25.06
C GLY A 84 -12.47 1.45 -24.19
N ILE A 85 -11.57 1.50 -23.21
CA ILE A 85 -11.17 2.74 -22.54
C ILE A 85 -10.14 3.47 -23.41
N GLU A 86 -10.19 4.81 -23.38
CA GLU A 86 -9.34 5.65 -24.20
C GLU A 86 -7.83 5.42 -23.93
N PRO A 87 -6.96 5.47 -24.96
CA PRO A 87 -5.53 5.18 -24.82
C PRO A 87 -4.82 6.03 -23.77
N GLU A 88 -5.20 7.31 -23.65
CA GLU A 88 -4.59 8.24 -22.69
C GLU A 88 -4.80 7.78 -21.25
N PHE A 89 -6.05 7.46 -20.86
CA PHE A 89 -6.36 6.92 -19.53
C PHE A 89 -5.63 5.61 -19.26
N CYS A 90 -5.57 4.72 -20.27
CA CYS A 90 -4.83 3.46 -20.14
C CYS A 90 -3.33 3.70 -19.89
N HIS A 91 -2.76 4.78 -20.43
CA HIS A 91 -1.38 5.18 -20.22
C HIS A 91 -1.17 5.84 -18.85
N GLU A 92 -2.11 6.68 -18.39
CA GLU A 92 -2.11 7.25 -17.03
C GLU A 92 -2.09 6.14 -15.96
N VAL A 93 -2.94 5.12 -16.09
CA VAL A 93 -2.96 3.95 -15.18
C VAL A 93 -1.65 3.17 -15.24
N TYR A 94 -1.09 2.95 -16.43
CA TYR A 94 0.19 2.27 -16.58
C TYR A 94 1.31 3.02 -15.82
N ARG A 95 1.41 4.35 -16.01
CA ARG A 95 2.44 5.17 -15.35
C ARG A 95 2.28 5.21 -13.84
N ALA A 96 1.04 5.23 -13.34
CA ALA A 96 0.76 5.17 -11.90
C ALA A 96 1.21 3.85 -11.26
N ILE A 97 1.33 2.75 -12.03
CA ILE A 97 1.73 1.44 -11.51
C ILE A 97 3.23 1.18 -11.73
N VAL A 98 3.79 1.44 -12.90
CA VAL A 98 5.08 0.86 -13.32
C VAL A 98 6.28 1.19 -12.40
N ASN A 99 6.21 2.28 -11.64
CA ASN A 99 7.30 2.78 -10.79
C ASN A 99 6.97 2.80 -9.29
N HIS A 100 6.15 1.86 -8.78
CA HIS A 100 5.70 1.88 -7.37
C HIS A 100 6.57 1.06 -6.38
N ARG A 101 7.64 0.38 -6.86
CA ARG A 101 8.57 -0.33 -5.96
C ARG A 101 9.22 0.64 -4.96
N TYR A 102 9.59 0.14 -3.79
CA TYR A 102 10.32 0.92 -2.77
C TYR A 102 11.52 1.71 -3.31
N SER A 103 12.31 1.10 -4.21
CA SER A 103 13.52 1.68 -4.82
C SER A 103 13.26 2.57 -6.04
N MET A 104 12.01 2.70 -6.48
CA MET A 104 11.62 3.45 -7.66
C MET A 104 11.04 4.82 -7.28
N GLN A 105 11.08 5.73 -8.24
CA GLN A 105 10.52 7.07 -8.14
C GLN A 105 9.38 7.20 -9.13
N PRO A 106 8.13 7.28 -8.66
CA PRO A 106 6.99 7.57 -9.52
C PRO A 106 7.18 8.90 -10.26
N ASP A 107 6.69 8.97 -11.49
CA ASP A 107 6.79 10.15 -12.36
C ASP A 107 5.46 10.90 -12.50
N THR A 108 4.46 10.49 -11.72
CA THR A 108 3.12 11.08 -11.63
C THR A 108 2.68 11.16 -10.17
N LEU A 109 1.80 12.12 -9.86
CA LEU A 109 1.24 12.25 -8.53
C LEU A 109 0.35 11.04 -8.18
N GLU A 110 -0.38 10.48 -9.15
CA GLU A 110 -1.12 9.22 -8.99
C GLU A 110 -0.18 8.08 -8.58
N GLY A 111 0.99 7.96 -9.21
CA GLY A 111 1.98 6.94 -8.85
C GLY A 111 2.60 7.16 -7.48
N GLU A 112 2.85 8.41 -7.08
CA GLU A 112 3.27 8.74 -5.70
C GLU A 112 2.20 8.33 -4.68
N ILE A 113 0.92 8.55 -5.00
CA ILE A 113 -0.21 8.12 -4.16
C ILE A 113 -0.26 6.61 -4.02
N ILE A 114 -0.11 5.85 -5.12
CA ILE A 114 -0.08 4.38 -5.07
C ILE A 114 1.09 3.88 -4.23
N ARG A 115 2.29 4.43 -4.46
CA ARG A 115 3.48 4.06 -3.71
C ARG A 115 3.32 4.32 -2.21
N ASP A 116 2.89 5.52 -1.83
CA ASP A 116 2.70 5.85 -0.42
C ASP A 116 1.59 5.02 0.23
N ALA A 117 0.49 4.76 -0.48
CA ALA A 117 -0.61 3.92 -0.01
C ALA A 117 -0.15 2.47 0.28
N ASP A 118 0.67 1.91 -0.62
CA ASP A 118 1.30 0.59 -0.43
C ASP A 118 2.20 0.54 0.82
N LYS A 119 3.00 1.60 1.05
CA LYS A 119 3.86 1.66 2.24
C LYS A 119 3.10 1.97 3.54
N LEU A 120 1.97 2.69 3.49
CA LEU A 120 1.12 2.90 4.67
C LEU A 120 0.50 1.60 5.19
N ASP A 121 0.26 0.62 4.32
CA ASP A 121 -0.26 -0.69 4.73
C ASP A 121 0.73 -1.48 5.62
N PHE A 122 1.99 -1.06 5.74
CA PHE A 122 2.92 -1.59 6.75
C PHE A 122 2.42 -1.37 8.18
N LEU A 123 1.57 -0.37 8.42
CA LEU A 123 0.94 -0.11 9.72
C LEU A 123 -0.43 -0.80 9.86
N SER A 124 -0.87 -1.59 8.90
CA SER A 124 -2.20 -2.22 8.90
C SER A 124 -2.26 -3.42 9.84
N PRO A 125 -3.06 -3.39 10.92
CA PRO A 125 -3.23 -4.56 11.79
C PRO A 125 -3.80 -5.77 11.03
N LYS A 126 -4.52 -5.55 9.94
CA LYS A 126 -5.06 -6.64 9.12
C LYS A 126 -3.94 -7.41 8.41
N ARG A 127 -2.97 -6.72 7.79
CA ARG A 127 -1.80 -7.35 7.18
C ARG A 127 -1.00 -8.14 8.20
N TRP A 128 -0.74 -7.54 9.36
CA TRP A 128 -0.03 -8.21 10.44
C TRP A 128 -0.76 -9.46 10.95
N ARG A 129 -2.10 -9.43 11.06
CA ARG A 129 -2.89 -10.63 11.39
C ARG A 129 -2.76 -11.74 10.34
N CYS A 130 -2.70 -11.40 9.05
CA CYS A 130 -2.45 -12.39 7.99
C CYS A 130 -1.08 -13.07 8.17
N CYS A 131 -0.02 -12.28 8.43
CA CYS A 131 1.32 -12.80 8.67
C CYS A 131 1.39 -13.68 9.94
N LEU A 132 0.74 -13.23 11.03
CA LEU A 132 0.60 -14.01 12.26
C LEU A 132 -0.12 -15.34 12.03
N GLY A 133 -1.20 -15.33 11.24
CA GLY A 133 -1.98 -16.51 10.89
C GLY A 133 -1.18 -17.53 10.07
N ALA A 134 -0.30 -17.06 9.19
CA ALA A 134 0.65 -17.89 8.45
C ALA A 134 1.78 -18.47 9.32
N ARG A 135 1.94 -17.96 10.56
CA ARG A 135 2.99 -18.36 11.52
C ARG A 135 4.41 -18.21 10.98
N ASP A 136 4.62 -17.29 10.04
CA ASP A 136 5.92 -17.00 9.47
C ASP A 136 6.32 -15.53 9.76
N PRO A 137 7.29 -15.31 10.67
CA PRO A 137 7.75 -13.96 11.03
C PRO A 137 8.62 -13.30 9.96
N SER A 138 9.14 -14.04 8.97
CA SER A 138 10.08 -13.48 7.97
C SER A 138 9.45 -12.36 7.15
N HIS A 139 8.17 -12.49 6.84
CA HIS A 139 7.36 -11.50 6.13
C HIS A 139 7.25 -10.15 6.86
N LEU A 140 7.28 -10.16 8.19
CA LEU A 140 7.25 -8.95 9.01
C LEU A 140 8.63 -8.32 9.19
N GLY A 141 9.72 -9.08 9.05
CA GLY A 141 11.09 -8.57 9.23
C GLY A 141 11.39 -7.39 8.30
N VAL A 142 11.01 -7.50 7.02
CA VAL A 142 11.17 -6.41 6.04
C VAL A 142 10.38 -5.16 6.45
N ILE A 143 9.19 -5.34 7.03
CA ILE A 143 8.38 -4.22 7.52
C ILE A 143 9.09 -3.55 8.70
N VAL A 144 9.56 -4.33 9.67
CA VAL A 144 10.27 -3.84 10.86
C VAL A 144 11.51 -3.04 10.49
N ASP A 145 12.28 -3.47 9.49
CA ASP A 145 13.45 -2.73 9.00
C ASP A 145 13.10 -1.36 8.40
N VAL A 146 11.88 -1.21 7.90
CA VAL A 146 11.40 0.04 7.28
C VAL A 146 10.72 0.97 8.27
N LEU A 147 10.05 0.43 9.31
CA LEU A 147 9.23 1.21 10.25
C LEU A 147 9.93 2.46 10.84
N PRO A 148 11.21 2.43 11.27
CA PRO A 148 11.87 3.60 11.87
C PRO A 148 11.99 4.80 10.94
N LYS A 149 12.06 4.55 9.63
CA LYS A 149 12.21 5.57 8.58
C LYS A 149 10.94 5.76 7.75
N LEU A 150 9.88 5.00 8.05
CA LEU A 150 8.67 4.94 7.24
C LEU A 150 8.05 6.33 7.10
N ARG A 151 7.90 7.06 8.22
CA ARG A 151 7.29 8.39 8.23
C ARG A 151 8.12 9.41 7.45
N ASP A 152 9.39 9.55 7.80
CA ASP A 152 10.17 10.74 7.42
C ASP A 152 11.01 10.55 6.16
N GLU A 153 11.39 9.32 5.81
CA GLU A 153 12.24 9.04 4.64
C GLU A 153 11.51 8.27 3.53
N VAL A 154 10.46 7.51 3.86
CA VAL A 154 9.81 6.60 2.90
C VAL A 154 8.54 7.18 2.33
N LEU A 155 7.68 7.81 3.14
CA LEU A 155 6.45 8.44 2.67
C LEU A 155 6.78 9.78 2.01
N HIS A 156 6.44 9.92 0.73
CA HIS A 156 6.77 11.09 -0.07
C HIS A 156 5.83 12.26 0.25
N LEU A 157 4.52 12.00 0.33
CA LEU A 157 3.49 13.02 0.43
C LEU A 157 3.23 13.42 1.90
N SER A 158 3.06 14.72 2.13
CA SER A 158 2.70 15.24 3.46
C SER A 158 1.34 14.71 3.95
N SER A 159 0.40 14.48 3.04
CA SER A 159 -0.89 13.84 3.34
C SER A 159 -0.72 12.41 3.85
N SER A 160 0.27 11.68 3.34
CA SER A 160 0.56 10.30 3.77
C SER A 160 1.18 10.30 5.17
N ARG A 161 2.09 11.23 5.46
CA ARG A 161 2.65 11.41 6.81
C ARG A 161 1.58 11.76 7.86
N LYS A 162 0.61 12.61 7.50
CA LYS A 162 -0.55 12.88 8.37
C LYS A 162 -1.38 11.62 8.66
N ILE A 163 -1.61 10.79 7.64
CA ILE A 163 -2.32 9.51 7.81
C ILE A 163 -1.50 8.54 8.68
N TYR A 164 -0.18 8.50 8.50
CA TYR A 164 0.73 7.74 9.36
C TYR A 164 0.54 8.15 10.83
N ASP A 165 0.60 9.45 11.13
CA ASP A 165 0.47 9.98 12.50
C ASP A 165 -0.89 9.63 13.12
N GLU A 166 -1.94 9.63 12.31
CA GLU A 166 -3.30 9.27 12.74
C GLU A 166 -3.41 7.79 13.14
N ILE A 167 -2.83 6.87 12.34
CA ILE A 167 -3.02 5.42 12.52
C ILE A 167 -1.95 4.76 13.39
N TYR A 168 -0.79 5.39 13.56
CA TYR A 168 0.35 4.82 14.28
C TYR A 168 0.02 4.45 15.74
N PRO A 169 -0.70 5.27 16.53
CA PRO A 169 -1.07 4.89 17.90
C PRO A 169 -1.91 3.61 17.97
N GLU A 170 -2.87 3.44 17.06
CA GLU A 170 -3.69 2.22 16.99
C GLU A 170 -2.84 1.01 16.59
N PHE A 171 -1.92 1.19 15.65
CA PHE A 171 -0.96 0.17 15.25
C PHE A 171 -0.10 -0.30 16.43
N ILE A 172 0.45 0.62 17.23
CA ILE A 172 1.23 0.28 18.42
C ILE A 172 0.40 -0.49 19.44
N GLN A 173 -0.83 -0.05 19.74
CA GLN A 173 -1.73 -0.79 20.64
C GLN A 173 -2.03 -2.22 20.13
N PHE A 174 -2.07 -2.42 18.81
CA PHE A 174 -2.18 -3.75 18.23
C PHE A 174 -0.90 -4.58 18.48
N VAL A 175 0.28 -4.00 18.22
CA VAL A 175 1.58 -4.67 18.43
C VAL A 175 1.79 -5.06 19.90
N GLU A 176 1.40 -4.20 20.84
CA GLU A 176 1.45 -4.49 22.28
C GLU A 176 0.65 -5.75 22.66
N LYS A 177 -0.45 -6.02 21.94
CA LYS A 177 -1.34 -7.17 22.18
C LYS A 177 -0.99 -8.40 21.35
N MET A 178 0.03 -8.34 20.49
CA MET A 178 0.44 -9.46 19.66
C MET A 178 0.91 -10.66 20.52
N PRO A 179 0.68 -11.91 20.05
CA PRO A 179 1.08 -13.10 20.78
C PRO A 179 2.62 -13.19 20.89
N SER A 180 3.11 -13.43 22.10
CA SER A 180 4.55 -13.59 22.40
C SER A 180 4.99 -15.06 22.48
N SER A 181 4.10 -16.01 22.17
CA SER A 181 4.38 -17.45 22.28
C SER A 181 5.28 -18.01 21.18
N ILE A 182 5.44 -17.28 20.08
CA ILE A 182 6.37 -17.60 18.99
C ILE A 182 7.53 -16.64 19.08
N GLU A 183 8.74 -17.18 19.24
CA GLU A 183 9.97 -16.41 19.48
C GLU A 183 10.22 -15.32 18.44
N GLY A 184 9.99 -15.60 17.15
CA GLY A 184 10.15 -14.61 16.08
C GLY A 184 9.20 -13.42 16.23
N PHE A 185 7.93 -13.65 16.57
CA PHE A 185 6.97 -12.56 16.79
C PHE A 185 7.22 -11.81 18.10
N ARG A 186 7.72 -12.49 19.14
CA ARG A 186 8.17 -11.84 20.38
C ARG A 186 9.28 -10.83 20.09
N ARG A 187 10.29 -11.24 19.32
CA ARG A 187 11.40 -10.36 18.92
C ARG A 187 10.94 -9.18 18.07
N ILE A 188 10.12 -9.41 17.05
CA ILE A 188 9.54 -8.35 16.21
C ILE A 188 8.77 -7.34 17.07
N ARG A 189 7.94 -7.82 18.00
CA ARG A 189 7.19 -6.95 18.92
C ARG A 189 8.12 -6.09 19.77
N GLU A 190 9.17 -6.67 20.35
CA GLU A 190 10.16 -5.92 21.13
C GLU A 190 10.90 -4.88 20.29
N GLU A 191 11.31 -5.22 19.08
CA GLU A 191 11.97 -4.29 18.16
C GLU A 191 11.06 -3.09 17.83
N VAL A 192 9.80 -3.34 17.49
CA VAL A 192 8.84 -2.25 17.19
C VAL A 192 8.59 -1.35 18.40
N LEU A 193 8.42 -1.93 19.60
CA LEU A 193 8.14 -1.15 20.81
C LEU A 193 9.37 -0.35 21.30
N ASN A 194 10.58 -0.77 20.92
CA ASN A 194 11.81 -0.05 21.26
C ASN A 194 12.08 1.16 20.35
N PHE A 195 11.32 1.36 19.26
CA PHE A 195 11.55 2.47 18.34
C PHE A 195 11.30 3.86 18.94
N ASN A 196 10.82 3.98 20.20
CA ASN A 196 10.64 5.25 20.93
C ASN A 196 10.11 6.37 20.02
N TYR A 197 8.87 6.19 19.54
CA TYR A 197 8.18 7.30 18.89
C TYR A 197 7.86 8.36 19.97
N ASN A 198 8.73 9.35 20.10
CA ASN A 198 8.48 10.54 20.91
C ASN A 198 7.34 11.32 20.24
N SER A 199 6.10 11.04 20.65
CA SER A 199 4.90 11.74 20.19
C SER A 199 4.79 13.19 20.71
N GLU A 200 5.90 13.83 21.08
CA GLU A 200 5.94 15.21 21.58
C GLU A 200 6.12 16.27 20.48
N PHE A 201 6.24 15.88 19.21
CA PHE A 201 6.31 16.85 18.12
C PHE A 201 4.94 17.02 17.44
N ASP A 202 4.51 18.29 17.38
CA ASP A 202 3.33 18.88 16.71
C ASP A 202 2.08 19.20 17.54
N CYS A 203 2.26 19.52 18.84
CA CYS A 203 1.41 20.50 19.53
C CYS A 203 2.19 21.80 19.81
N VAL A 204 2.77 22.43 18.79
CA VAL A 204 3.19 23.83 18.90
C VAL A 204 2.63 24.62 17.73
N ALA A 205 1.50 25.25 18.05
CA ALA A 205 0.84 26.41 17.44
C ALA A 205 1.53 27.04 16.21
N GLU A 206 0.78 27.07 15.11
CA GLU A 206 0.79 28.25 14.24
C GLU A 206 0.37 29.46 15.08
N ALA A 207 1.32 30.37 15.31
CA ALA A 207 1.12 31.73 15.81
C ALA A 207 1.96 32.69 14.97
#